data_AF-A0A7C2VLE8-F1
#
_entry.id   AF-A0A7C2VLE8-F1
#
_cell.length_a   1.000
_cell.length_b   1.000
_cell.length_c   1.000
_cell.angle_alpha   90.00
_cell.angle_beta   90.00
_cell.angle_gamma   90.00
#
_symmetry.space_group_name_H-M   'P 1'
#
loop_
_entity.id
_entity.type
_entity.pdbx_description
1 polymer ?
#
loop_
_entity_poly.entity_id
_entity_poly.type
_entity_poly.pdbx_seq_one_letter_code
_entity_poly.pdbx_strand_id
1 'polypeptide(L)'
;MQRENPTWTAQRIQGELVKFGLDVSDNTVAKYMRKPKADPEKRQRWLTFLRNHAKHIVGIDFLVARTIFFKSIDVFVAISHDRRRILHFAVSPNAHSQ
;
A
#
# COMPACT_ATOMS: atom_id res chain seq x y z
N MET A 1 -1.07 -17.54 -30.26
CA MET A 1 0.19 -17.14 -29.59
C MET A 1 0.16 -17.30 -28.06
N GLN A 2 -0.42 -16.41 -27.24
CA GLN A 2 -0.33 -16.55 -25.76
C GLN A 2 -1.00 -17.83 -25.21
N ARG A 3 -2.11 -18.28 -25.79
CA ARG A 3 -2.80 -19.52 -25.35
C ARG A 3 -1.96 -20.78 -25.61
N GLU A 4 -1.24 -20.81 -26.73
CA GLU A 4 -0.33 -21.90 -27.10
C GLU A 4 1.00 -21.81 -26.36
N ASN A 5 1.39 -20.59 -25.94
CA ASN A 5 2.63 -20.32 -25.24
C ASN A 5 2.38 -19.48 -23.96
N PRO A 6 1.88 -20.11 -22.88
CA PRO A 6 1.39 -19.40 -21.69
C PRO A 6 2.46 -18.60 -20.94
N THR A 7 3.74 -18.94 -21.14
CA THR A 7 4.89 -18.31 -20.48
C THR A 7 5.46 -17.12 -21.25
N TRP A 8 4.99 -16.88 -22.48
CA TRP A 8 5.53 -15.78 -23.29
C TRP A 8 5.10 -14.42 -22.74
N THR A 9 6.06 -13.51 -22.66
CA THR A 9 5.85 -12.11 -22.28
C THR A 9 5.28 -11.30 -23.46
N ALA A 10 4.71 -10.13 -23.16
CA ALA A 10 4.22 -9.21 -24.19
C ALA A 10 5.32 -8.85 -25.18
N GLN A 11 6.53 -8.53 -24.68
CA GLN A 11 7.73 -8.30 -25.48
C GLN A 11 8.06 -9.47 -26.41
N ARG A 12 7.97 -10.71 -25.90
CA ARG A 12 8.29 -11.88 -26.71
C ARG A 12 7.29 -12.07 -27.85
N ILE A 13 6.00 -11.88 -27.57
CA ILE A 13 4.94 -11.96 -28.59
C ILE A 13 5.09 -10.81 -29.60
N GLN A 14 5.39 -9.60 -29.14
CA GLN A 14 5.64 -8.45 -30.02
C GLN A 14 6.80 -8.73 -30.98
N GLY A 15 7.91 -9.28 -30.48
CA GLY A 15 9.05 -9.65 -31.32
C GLY A 15 8.72 -10.72 -32.37
N GLU A 16 7.78 -11.63 -32.09
CA GLU A 16 7.28 -12.56 -33.11
C GLU A 16 6.38 -11.86 -34.14
N LEU A 17 5.51 -10.94 -33.71
CA LEU A 17 4.63 -10.19 -34.62
C LEU A 17 5.41 -9.29 -35.58
N VAL A 18 6.49 -8.66 -35.11
CA VAL A 18 7.39 -7.86 -35.96
C VAL A 18 8.02 -8.70 -37.07
N LYS A 19 8.40 -9.96 -36.80
CA LYS A 19 8.91 -10.87 -37.84
C LYS A 19 7.89 -11.18 -38.92
N PHE A 20 6.60 -11.06 -38.62
CA PHE A 20 5.50 -11.20 -39.58
C PHE A 20 5.10 -9.87 -40.25
N GLY A 21 5.86 -8.79 -40.04
CA GLY A 21 5.58 -7.46 -40.61
C GLY A 21 4.48 -6.69 -39.91
N LEU A 22 4.07 -7.11 -38.71
CA LEU A 22 3.06 -6.43 -37.90
C LEU A 22 3.74 -5.49 -36.89
N ASP A 23 3.58 -4.19 -37.09
CA ASP A 23 4.05 -3.18 -36.15
C ASP A 23 2.99 -2.91 -35.06
N VAL A 24 3.25 -3.46 -33.88
CA VAL A 24 2.40 -3.31 -32.69
C VAL A 24 3.27 -3.09 -31.47
N SER A 25 2.84 -2.18 -30.60
CA SER A 25 3.53 -1.91 -29.34
C SER A 25 3.30 -3.02 -28.31
N ASP A 26 4.27 -3.20 -27.41
CA ASP A 26 4.16 -4.12 -26.27
C ASP A 26 2.90 -3.89 -25.43
N ASN A 27 2.50 -2.63 -25.26
CA ASN A 27 1.28 -2.27 -24.54
C ASN A 27 0.01 -2.78 -25.25
N THR A 28 -0.01 -2.72 -26.58
CA THR A 28 -1.11 -3.28 -27.38
C THR A 28 -1.17 -4.79 -27.19
N VAL A 29 -0.03 -5.47 -27.25
CA VAL A 29 0.04 -6.91 -27.00
C VAL A 29 -0.42 -7.25 -25.58
N ALA A 30 0.11 -6.56 -24.56
CA ALA A 30 -0.25 -6.76 -23.16
C ALA A 30 -1.74 -6.51 -22.87
N LYS A 31 -2.37 -5.56 -23.56
CA LYS A 31 -3.81 -5.29 -23.46
C LYS A 31 -4.66 -6.50 -23.86
N TYR A 32 -4.23 -7.23 -24.89
CA TYR A 32 -4.94 -8.41 -25.40
C TYR A 32 -4.44 -9.73 -24.78
N MET A 33 -3.36 -9.69 -24.00
CA MET A 33 -2.94 -10.84 -23.20
C MET A 33 -3.96 -11.13 -22.08
N ARG A 34 -4.28 -12.41 -21.90
CA ARG A 34 -5.08 -12.92 -20.80
C ARG A 34 -4.40 -12.57 -19.49
N LYS A 35 -5.09 -11.77 -18.67
CA LYS A 35 -4.64 -11.44 -17.32
C LYS A 35 -4.58 -12.71 -16.47
N PRO A 36 -3.53 -12.91 -15.66
CA PRO A 36 -3.54 -13.96 -14.65
C PRO A 36 -4.80 -13.80 -13.79
N LYS A 37 -5.50 -14.90 -13.51
CA LYS A 37 -6.55 -14.86 -12.48
C LYS A 37 -5.85 -14.48 -11.19
N ALA A 38 -6.37 -13.46 -10.50
CA ALA A 38 -5.88 -13.13 -9.17
C ALA A 38 -6.06 -14.38 -8.31
N ASP A 39 -4.95 -14.87 -7.75
CA ASP A 39 -4.95 -16.01 -6.85
C ASP A 39 -5.83 -15.65 -5.62
N PRO A 40 -6.98 -16.32 -5.42
CA PRO A 40 -7.87 -16.03 -4.32
C PRO A 40 -7.23 -16.25 -2.95
N GLU A 41 -6.29 -17.20 -2.86
CA GLU A 41 -5.62 -17.58 -1.62
C GLU A 41 -4.53 -16.57 -1.24
N LYS A 42 -3.82 -16.00 -2.22
CA LYS A 42 -2.79 -14.96 -1.98
C LYS A 42 -3.33 -13.56 -1.74
N ARG A 43 -4.63 -13.34 -1.90
CA ARG A 43 -5.23 -12.00 -1.84
C ARG A 43 -6.14 -11.84 -0.63
N GLN A 44 -5.56 -11.96 0.56
CA GLN A 44 -6.21 -11.36 1.71
C GLN A 44 -6.31 -9.86 1.44
N ARG A 45 -7.53 -9.33 1.33
CA ARG A 45 -7.74 -7.89 1.14
C ARG A 45 -7.08 -7.18 2.33
N TRP A 46 -6.34 -6.11 2.07
CA TRP A 46 -5.67 -5.31 3.12
C TRP A 46 -6.61 -4.96 4.28
N LEU A 47 -7.88 -4.68 3.96
CA LEU A 47 -8.92 -4.45 4.94
C LEU A 47 -9.21 -5.65 5.86
N THR A 48 -9.19 -6.88 5.32
CA THR A 48 -9.35 -8.11 6.10
C THR A 48 -8.14 -8.34 7.01
N PHE A 49 -6.92 -8.12 6.50
CA PHE A 49 -5.72 -8.18 7.32
C PHE A 49 -5.78 -7.19 8.49
N LEU A 50 -6.13 -5.93 8.22
CA LEU A 50 -6.26 -4.89 9.25
C LEU A 50 -7.34 -5.22 10.27
N ARG A 51 -8.50 -5.73 9.84
CA ARG A 51 -9.58 -6.14 10.76
C ARG A 51 -9.14 -7.27 11.68
N ASN A 52 -8.42 -8.25 11.15
CA ASN A 52 -7.94 -9.39 11.94
C ASN A 52 -6.88 -8.98 12.97
N HIS A 53 -6.02 -8.02 12.62
CA HIS A 53 -4.91 -7.59 13.48
C HIS A 53 -5.19 -6.31 14.29
N ALA A 54 -6.37 -5.69 14.15
CA ALA A 54 -6.69 -4.42 14.81
C ALA A 54 -6.48 -4.44 16.34
N LYS A 55 -6.69 -5.60 16.99
CA LYS A 55 -6.45 -5.82 18.44
C LYS A 55 -4.98 -5.81 18.84
N HIS A 56 -4.07 -5.96 17.87
CA HIS A 56 -2.64 -6.07 18.08
C HIS A 56 -1.85 -4.92 17.43
N ILE A 57 -2.54 -3.99 16.78
CA ILE A 57 -1.92 -2.83 16.13
C ILE A 57 -2.17 -1.58 16.99
N VAL A 58 -1.10 -0.83 17.21
CA VAL A 58 -1.13 0.48 17.86
C VAL A 58 -0.72 1.54 16.84
N GLY A 59 -1.55 2.57 16.72
CA GLY A 59 -1.22 3.79 15.99
C GLY A 59 -0.54 4.76 16.95
N ILE A 60 0.58 5.32 16.54
CA ILE A 60 1.37 6.26 17.34
C ILE A 60 1.58 7.51 16.50
N ASP A 61 1.36 8.68 17.12
CA ASP A 61 1.59 9.96 16.47
C ASP A 61 1.98 11.05 17.47
N PHE A 62 2.53 12.14 16.96
CA PHE A 62 2.80 13.37 17.69
C PHE A 62 1.99 14.53 17.12
N LEU A 63 1.45 15.36 18.00
CA LEU A 63 0.78 16.61 17.63
C LEU A 63 1.31 17.77 18.46
N VAL A 64 1.37 18.94 17.83
CA VAL A 64 1.77 20.19 18.49
C VAL A 64 0.51 20.96 18.85
N ALA A 65 0.32 21.25 20.14
CA ALA A 65 -0.79 22.06 20.62
C ALA A 65 -0.29 23.43 21.10
N ARG A 66 -1.07 24.48 20.84
CA ARG A 66 -0.80 25.85 21.32
C ARG A 66 -1.64 26.12 22.56
N THR A 67 -0.98 26.49 23.65
CA THR A 67 -1.65 26.88 24.90
C THR A 67 -2.24 28.29 24.81
N ILE A 68 -3.10 28.65 25.77
CA ILE A 68 -3.68 30.00 25.90
C ILE A 68 -2.60 31.08 26.03
N PHE A 69 -1.45 30.72 26.61
CA PHE A 69 -0.27 31.60 26.73
C PHE A 69 0.67 31.54 25.52
N PHE A 70 0.19 31.05 24.37
CA PHE A 70 0.95 30.91 23.12
C PHE A 70 2.23 30.05 23.22
N LYS A 71 2.38 29.25 24.28
CA LYS A 71 3.43 28.24 24.37
C LYS A 71 3.03 27.00 23.57
N SER A 72 3.95 26.47 22.77
CA SER A 72 3.80 25.18 22.12
C SER A 72 4.09 24.06 23.10
N ILE A 73 3.29 22.99 23.04
CA ILE A 73 3.53 21.73 23.73
C ILE A 73 3.45 20.61 22.71
N ASP A 74 4.31 19.61 22.87
CA ASP A 74 4.30 18.42 22.04
C ASP A 74 3.57 17.32 22.79
N VAL A 75 2.62 16.70 22.11
CA VAL A 75 1.77 15.66 22.66
C VAL A 75 2.01 14.38 21.87
N PHE A 76 2.54 13.38 22.56
CA PHE A 76 2.61 12.01 22.09
C PHE A 76 1.28 11.31 22.36
N VAL A 77 0.76 10.55 21.40
CA VAL A 77 -0.44 9.73 21.60
C VAL A 77 -0.24 8.35 20.99
N ALA A 78 -0.51 7.30 21.78
CA ALA A 78 -0.62 5.92 21.32
C ALA A 78 -2.07 5.43 21.43
N ILE A 79 -2.63 4.94 20.34
CA ILE A 79 -4.04 4.52 20.23
C ILE A 79 -4.13 3.08 19.73
N SER A 80 -4.95 2.27 20.38
CA SER A 80 -5.32 0.93 19.91
C SER A 80 -6.24 0.99 18.69
N HIS A 81 -5.97 0.22 17.64
CA HIS A 81 -6.79 0.24 16.42
C HIS A 81 -8.12 -0.55 16.53
N ASP A 82 -8.32 -1.37 17.56
CA ASP A 82 -9.53 -2.17 17.73
C ASP A 82 -10.76 -1.32 18.07
N ARG A 83 -10.64 -0.47 19.10
CA ARG A 83 -11.72 0.34 19.66
C ARG A 83 -11.34 1.81 19.72
N ARG A 84 -10.23 2.21 19.11
CA ARG A 84 -9.70 3.58 19.09
C ARG A 84 -9.53 4.12 20.52
N ARG A 85 -9.04 3.27 21.44
CA ARG A 85 -8.77 3.68 22.82
C ARG A 85 -7.36 4.22 22.93
N ILE A 86 -7.21 5.38 23.58
CA ILE A 86 -5.91 5.92 23.98
C ILE A 86 -5.28 4.95 24.98
N LEU A 87 -4.13 4.40 24.63
CA LEU A 87 -3.34 3.52 25.48
C LEU A 87 -2.35 4.32 26.32
N HIS A 88 -1.76 5.35 25.73
CA HIS A 88 -0.82 6.24 26.40
C HIS A 88 -0.85 7.62 25.76
N PHE A 89 -0.59 8.63 26.57
CA PHE A 89 -0.26 9.96 26.08
C PHE A 89 0.82 10.56 26.97
N ALA A 90 1.69 11.36 26.38
CA ALA A 90 2.71 12.10 27.10
C ALA A 90 2.76 13.53 26.56
N VAL A 91 3.03 14.49 27.44
CA VAL A 91 3.11 15.91 27.09
C VAL A 91 4.49 16.42 27.47
N SER A 92 5.18 17.03 26.53
CA SER A 92 6.47 17.68 26.76
C SER A 92 6.42 19.15 26.35
N PRO A 93 6.95 20.07 27.16
CA PRO A 93 7.21 21.42 26.71
C PRO A 93 8.42 21.41 25.75
N ASN A 94 8.14 21.36 24.45
CA ASN A 94 9.06 21.37 23.31
C ASN A 94 10.03 20.17 23.18
N ALA A 95 9.98 19.47 22.05
CA ALA A 95 10.81 18.33 21.64
C ALA A 95 12.06 18.75 20.84
N HIS A 96 12.34 20.05 20.73
CA HIS A 96 13.52 20.59 20.05
C HIS A 96 14.45 21.31 21.03
N SER A 97 15.11 20.55 21.91
CA SER A 97 16.36 20.96 22.53
C SER A 97 17.21 19.74 22.90
N GLN A 98 17.97 19.24 21.92
CA GLN A 98 19.32 18.72 22.12
C GLN A 98 20.21 19.30 21.03
#